data_AF-A0A523SWC2-F1
#
_entry.id   AF-A0A523SWC2-F1
#
_cell.length_a   1.000
_cell.length_b   1.000
_cell.length_c   1.000
_cell.angle_alpha   90.00
_cell.angle_beta   90.00
_cell.angle_gamma   90.00
#
_symmetry.space_group_name_H-M   'P 1'
#
loop_
_entity.id
_entity.type
_entity.pdbx_description
1 polymer ?
#
loop_
_entity_poly.entity_id
_entity_poly.type
_entity_poly.pdbx_seq_one_letter_code
_entity_poly.pdbx_strand_id
1 'polypeptide(L)'
;MGFWFIFFSMLLSFVFAVVLFYLSKYAAMRVDKVKLEKNLLNEFELNELFFKNLLRELEHLEYLSFRNIANNSKPIGTPSLTNYRRFFVELYFKKGYLFEKLTPVDINKIDRIMNVMNFEHQDFLNNEIWRWKNGSSNEGGDKRFREILESEREMVSQFIKDIRGIREKIEKRKDLFQRFF
;
A
#
# COMPACT_ATOMS: atom_id res chain seq x y z
N MET A 1 -47.00 -28.31 -37.96
CA MET A 1 -46.11 -27.14 -37.74
C MET A 1 -45.89 -26.76 -36.27
N GLY A 2 -46.41 -27.48 -35.26
CA GLY A 2 -46.33 -27.05 -33.85
C GLY A 2 -45.05 -27.39 -33.07
N PHE A 3 -44.31 -28.44 -33.45
CA PHE A 3 -43.18 -28.95 -32.66
C PHE A 3 -41.95 -28.04 -32.68
N TRP A 4 -41.59 -27.50 -33.86
CA TRP A 4 -40.43 -26.60 -34.03
C TRP A 4 -40.62 -25.24 -33.34
N PHE A 5 -41.86 -24.78 -33.19
CA PHE A 5 -42.15 -23.49 -32.55
C PHE A 5 -41.89 -23.52 -31.03
N ILE A 6 -42.14 -24.67 -30.39
CA ILE A 6 -41.90 -24.89 -28.96
C ILE A 6 -40.39 -25.02 -28.69
N PHE A 7 -39.66 -25.76 -29.53
CA PHE A 7 -38.21 -25.90 -29.40
C PHE A 7 -37.46 -24.58 -29.66
N PHE A 8 -37.91 -23.78 -30.63
CA PHE A 8 -37.28 -22.49 -30.92
C PHE A 8 -37.45 -21.49 -29.77
N SER A 9 -38.63 -21.42 -29.15
CA SER A 9 -38.84 -20.54 -27.99
C SER A 9 -38.02 -20.99 -26.77
N MET A 10 -37.95 -22.29 -26.49
CA MET A 10 -37.11 -22.84 -25.43
C MET A 10 -35.62 -22.54 -25.65
N LEU A 11 -35.11 -22.72 -26.87
CA LEU A 11 -33.72 -22.46 -27.20
C LEU A 11 -33.39 -20.96 -27.10
N LEU A 12 -34.30 -20.10 -27.56
CA LEU A 12 -34.16 -18.65 -27.42
C LEU A 12 -34.16 -18.21 -25.94
N SER A 13 -35.08 -18.75 -25.13
CA SER A 13 -35.12 -18.49 -23.68
C SER A 13 -33.85 -18.96 -22.98
N PHE A 14 -33.29 -20.11 -23.38
CA PHE A 14 -32.03 -20.61 -22.84
C PHE A 14 -30.85 -19.70 -23.18
N VAL A 15 -30.70 -19.31 -24.45
CA VAL A 15 -29.64 -18.38 -24.88
C VAL A 15 -29.78 -17.05 -24.14
N PHE A 16 -31.00 -16.53 -24.02
CA PHE A 16 -31.27 -15.31 -23.29
C PHE A 16 -30.90 -15.42 -21.80
N ALA A 17 -31.24 -16.53 -21.14
CA ALA A 17 -30.86 -16.79 -19.75
C ALA A 17 -29.34 -16.86 -19.56
N VAL A 18 -28.62 -17.51 -20.49
CA VAL A 18 -27.15 -17.54 -20.49
C VAL A 18 -26.58 -16.13 -20.64
N VAL A 19 -27.10 -15.34 -21.58
CA VAL A 19 -26.66 -13.95 -21.79
C VAL A 19 -26.94 -13.10 -20.54
N LEU A 20 -28.13 -13.21 -19.93
CA LEU A 20 -28.48 -12.53 -18.69
C LEU A 20 -27.58 -12.93 -17.52
N PHE A 21 -27.22 -14.20 -17.42
CA PHE A 21 -26.27 -14.68 -16.42
C PHE A 21 -24.89 -14.05 -16.62
N TYR A 22 -24.39 -14.00 -17.86
CA TYR A 22 -23.11 -13.34 -18.14
C TYR A 22 -23.16 -11.83 -17.87
N LEU A 23 -24.24 -11.15 -18.25
CA LEU A 23 -24.42 -9.72 -18.02
C LEU A 23 -24.53 -9.40 -16.52
N SER A 24 -25.30 -10.19 -15.75
CA SER A 24 -25.42 -10.01 -14.30
C SER A 24 -24.09 -10.27 -13.59
N LYS A 25 -23.36 -11.31 -13.99
CA LYS A 25 -22.01 -11.58 -13.47
C LYS A 25 -21.03 -10.46 -13.79
N TYR A 26 -21.07 -9.93 -15.02
CA TYR A 26 -20.23 -8.80 -15.43
C TYR A 26 -20.57 -7.52 -14.65
N ALA A 27 -21.85 -7.23 -14.46
CA ALA A 27 -22.31 -6.10 -13.66
C ALA A 27 -21.86 -6.22 -12.19
N ALA A 28 -22.00 -7.40 -11.60
CA ALA A 28 -21.54 -7.66 -10.23
C ALA A 28 -20.02 -7.44 -10.08
N MET A 29 -19.22 -7.98 -11.02
CA MET A 29 -17.76 -7.74 -11.03
C MET A 29 -17.41 -6.26 -11.13
N ARG A 30 -18.16 -5.49 -11.93
CA ARG A 30 -17.94 -4.04 -12.07
C ARG A 30 -18.21 -3.31 -10.75
N VAL A 31 -19.30 -3.64 -10.07
CA VAL A 31 -19.66 -3.06 -8.77
C VAL A 31 -18.61 -3.41 -7.71
N ASP A 32 -18.19 -4.67 -7.65
CA ASP A 32 -17.17 -5.14 -6.71
C ASP A 32 -15.83 -4.45 -6.94
N LYS A 33 -15.44 -4.26 -8.21
CA LYS A 33 -14.23 -3.51 -8.57
C LYS A 33 -14.28 -2.06 -8.08
N VAL A 34 -15.40 -1.36 -8.28
CA VAL A 34 -15.56 0.03 -7.82
C VAL A 34 -15.48 0.13 -6.30
N LYS A 35 -16.10 -0.80 -5.57
CA LYS A 35 -16.00 -0.86 -4.10
C LYS A 35 -14.58 -1.14 -3.64
N LEU A 36 -13.91 -2.10 -4.27
CA LEU A 36 -12.54 -2.47 -3.95
C LEU A 36 -11.57 -1.31 -4.22
N GLU A 37 -11.76 -0.58 -5.31
CA GLU A 37 -10.98 0.60 -5.63
C GLU A 37 -11.15 1.72 -4.60
N LYS A 38 -12.39 1.97 -4.13
CA LYS A 38 -12.62 2.95 -3.07
C LYS A 38 -11.87 2.59 -1.79
N ASN A 39 -11.90 1.32 -1.41
CA ASN A 39 -11.20 0.84 -0.22
C ASN A 39 -9.66 0.90 -0.40
N LEU A 40 -9.16 0.63 -1.61
CA LEU A 40 -7.74 0.78 -1.94
C LEU A 40 -7.27 2.23 -1.80
N LEU A 41 -8.05 3.20 -2.29
CA LEU A 41 -7.73 4.62 -2.15
C LEU A 41 -7.67 5.05 -0.67
N ASN A 42 -8.64 4.61 0.12
CA ASN A 42 -8.64 4.84 1.57
C ASN A 42 -7.43 4.17 2.25
N GLU A 43 -7.06 2.96 1.83
CA GLU A 43 -5.85 2.27 2.32
C GLU A 43 -4.58 3.08 2.02
N PHE A 44 -4.45 3.63 0.81
CA PHE A 44 -3.34 4.51 0.46
C PHE A 44 -3.32 5.81 1.27
N GLU A 45 -4.46 6.44 1.52
CA GLU A 45 -4.53 7.64 2.36
C GLU A 45 -4.07 7.35 3.80
N LEU A 46 -4.53 6.25 4.38
CA LEU A 46 -4.14 5.84 5.72
C LEU A 46 -2.66 5.46 5.81
N ASN A 47 -2.13 4.78 4.79
CA ASN A 47 -0.71 4.45 4.71
C ASN A 47 0.16 5.69 4.51
N GLU A 48 -0.31 6.69 3.77
CA GLU A 48 0.38 7.98 3.64
C GLU A 48 0.47 8.70 4.99
N LEU A 49 -0.63 8.72 5.77
CA LEU A 49 -0.64 9.28 7.12
C LEU A 49 0.30 8.50 8.06
N PHE A 50 0.27 7.17 7.96
CA PHE A 50 1.18 6.31 8.70
C PHE A 50 2.65 6.64 8.40
N PHE A 51 3.04 6.77 7.13
CA PHE A 51 4.41 7.13 6.77
C PHE A 51 4.82 8.54 7.22
N LYS A 52 3.90 9.51 7.21
CA LYS A 52 4.19 10.84 7.77
C LYS A 52 4.47 10.78 9.27
N ASN A 53 3.76 9.94 10.01
CA ASN A 53 4.03 9.74 11.43
C ASN A 53 5.36 9.01 11.65
N LEU A 54 5.63 7.97 10.87
CA LEU A 54 6.91 7.25 10.89
C LEU A 54 8.09 8.18 10.61
N LEU A 55 7.97 9.07 9.62
CA LEU A 55 9.00 10.06 9.31
C LEU A 55 9.28 11.00 10.48
N ARG A 56 8.24 11.45 11.20
CA ARG A 56 8.38 12.28 12.40
C ARG A 56 9.08 11.55 13.53
N GLU A 57 8.79 10.27 13.72
CA GLU A 57 9.46 9.43 14.72
C GLU A 57 10.95 9.28 14.40
N LEU A 58 11.29 9.02 13.13
CA LEU A 58 12.68 8.94 12.67
C LEU A 58 13.43 10.28 12.83
N GLU A 59 12.79 11.40 12.50
CA GLU A 59 13.34 12.75 12.72
C GLU A 59 13.59 13.02 14.20
N HIS A 60 12.69 12.57 15.07
CA HIS A 60 12.87 12.69 16.50
C HIS A 60 14.06 11.86 17.00
N LEU A 61 14.21 10.62 16.53
CA LEU A 61 15.34 9.75 16.86
C LEU A 61 16.68 10.36 16.42
N GLU A 62 16.73 10.91 15.22
CA GLU A 62 17.91 11.57 14.69
C GLU A 62 18.32 12.76 15.56
N TYR A 63 17.36 13.62 15.92
CA TYR A 63 17.59 14.73 16.84
C TYR A 63 18.14 14.26 18.20
N LEU A 64 17.62 13.16 18.75
CA LEU A 64 18.12 12.57 19.99
C LEU A 64 19.55 12.05 19.84
N SER A 65 19.88 11.46 18.68
CA SER A 65 21.22 10.99 18.33
C SER A 65 22.24 12.14 18.20
N PHE A 66 21.83 13.30 17.68
CA PHE A 66 22.69 14.49 17.59
C PHE A 66 22.99 15.10 18.95
N ARG A 67 22.06 15.01 19.90
CA ARG A 67 22.24 15.54 21.25
C ARG A 67 23.01 14.61 22.20
N ASN A 68 23.51 13.47 21.71
CA ASN A 68 24.17 12.43 22.52
C ASN A 68 23.35 12.04 23.77
N ILE A 69 22.02 12.01 23.63
CA ILE A 69 21.07 11.63 24.70
C ILE A 69 20.99 10.10 24.83
N ALA A 70 21.88 9.32 24.19
CA ALA A 70 21.91 7.86 24.25
C ALA A 70 21.86 7.32 25.70
N ASN A 71 22.44 8.06 26.65
CA ASN A 71 22.50 7.72 28.08
C ASN A 71 21.35 8.28 28.95
N ASN A 72 20.36 8.98 28.38
CA ASN A 72 19.31 9.61 29.16
C ASN A 72 18.14 8.65 29.38
N SER A 73 17.67 8.55 30.61
CA SER A 73 16.65 7.60 31.12
C SER A 73 15.25 7.72 30.52
N LYS A 74 15.07 8.50 29.44
CA LYS A 74 13.78 8.69 28.79
C LYS A 74 13.49 7.53 27.83
N PRO A 75 12.25 7.02 27.79
CA PRO A 75 11.86 6.00 26.82
C PRO A 75 12.00 6.58 25.41
N ILE A 76 12.86 5.94 24.61
CA ILE A 76 12.96 6.20 23.18
C ILE A 76 11.86 5.38 22.52
N GLY A 77 10.92 6.05 21.84
CA GLY A 77 9.90 5.38 21.04
C GLY A 77 10.56 4.65 19.87
N THR A 78 10.28 3.35 19.73
CA THR A 78 10.69 2.58 18.56
C THR A 78 9.66 2.74 17.45
N PRO A 79 10.06 3.02 16.21
CA PRO A 79 9.12 3.12 15.11
C PRO A 79 8.41 1.79 14.89
N SER A 80 7.07 1.83 14.83
CA SER A 80 6.27 0.60 14.64
C SER A 80 5.74 0.50 13.22
N LEU A 81 6.12 -0.57 12.52
CA LEU A 81 5.66 -0.86 11.15
C LEU A 81 4.36 -1.67 11.12
N THR A 82 3.88 -2.16 12.26
CA THR A 82 2.72 -3.07 12.38
C THR A 82 1.40 -2.47 11.91
N ASN A 83 1.32 -1.14 11.76
CA ASN A 83 0.11 -0.44 11.36
C ASN A 83 -0.01 -0.24 9.84
N TYR A 84 0.99 -0.67 9.07
CA TYR A 84 0.92 -0.63 7.61
C TYR A 84 -0.18 -1.57 7.09
N ARG A 85 -1.09 -1.04 6.27
CA ARG A 85 -2.22 -1.78 5.72
C ARG A 85 -1.90 -2.22 4.31
N ARG A 86 -2.11 -3.51 4.01
CA ARG A 86 -1.83 -4.07 2.67
C ARG A 86 -2.97 -4.92 2.09
N PHE A 87 -4.08 -5.05 2.81
CA PHE A 87 -5.14 -5.99 2.47
C PHE A 87 -5.80 -5.65 1.13
N PHE A 88 -6.17 -4.38 0.92
CA PHE A 88 -6.83 -3.98 -0.31
C PHE A 88 -5.85 -3.91 -1.48
N VAL A 89 -4.60 -3.51 -1.25
CA VAL A 89 -3.53 -3.61 -2.26
C VAL A 89 -3.35 -5.05 -2.76
N GLU A 90 -3.16 -6.01 -1.85
CA GLU A 90 -2.98 -7.43 -2.20
C GLU A 90 -4.22 -7.99 -2.92
N LEU A 91 -5.41 -7.65 -2.46
CA LEU A 91 -6.65 -8.12 -3.06
C LEU A 91 -6.85 -7.54 -4.47
N TYR A 92 -6.53 -6.25 -4.67
CA TYR A 92 -6.59 -5.60 -5.98
C TYR A 92 -5.54 -6.17 -6.95
N PHE A 93 -4.38 -6.60 -6.44
CA PHE A 93 -3.35 -7.29 -7.20
C PHE A 93 -3.79 -8.69 -7.62
N LYS A 94 -4.29 -9.50 -6.68
CA LYS A 94 -4.81 -10.87 -6.94
C LYS A 94 -5.95 -10.89 -7.96
N LYS A 95 -6.74 -9.82 -8.03
CA LYS A 95 -7.82 -9.65 -9.03
C LYS A 95 -7.33 -9.12 -10.38
N GLY A 96 -6.05 -8.79 -10.52
CA GLY A 96 -5.44 -8.28 -11.75
C GLY A 96 -5.75 -6.81 -12.06
N TYR A 97 -6.54 -6.13 -11.24
CA TYR A 97 -7.01 -4.77 -11.52
C TYR A 97 -5.89 -3.72 -11.47
N LEU A 98 -4.83 -3.99 -10.70
CA LEU A 98 -3.67 -3.10 -10.55
C LEU A 98 -2.96 -2.87 -11.90
N PHE A 99 -2.84 -3.92 -12.72
CA PHE A 99 -2.19 -3.88 -14.04
C PHE A 99 -2.99 -3.10 -15.09
N GLU A 100 -4.28 -2.85 -14.87
CA GLU A 100 -5.09 -2.05 -15.79
C GLU A 100 -4.83 -0.54 -15.65
N LYS A 101 -4.41 -0.10 -14.46
CA LYS A 101 -4.28 1.32 -14.12
C LYS A 101 -2.85 1.78 -13.89
N LEU A 102 -1.97 0.89 -13.46
CA LEU A 102 -0.60 1.21 -13.08
C LEU A 102 0.42 0.67 -14.06
N THR A 103 1.53 1.39 -14.18
CA THR A 103 2.69 0.93 -14.97
C THR A 103 3.50 -0.10 -14.17
N PRO A 104 4.35 -0.91 -14.83
CA PRO A 104 5.25 -1.83 -14.11
C PRO A 104 6.13 -1.12 -13.07
N VAL A 105 6.55 0.12 -13.35
CA VAL A 105 7.33 0.94 -12.41
C VAL A 105 6.52 1.26 -11.15
N ASP A 106 5.24 1.58 -11.28
CA ASP A 106 4.36 1.86 -10.15
C ASP A 106 4.13 0.59 -9.30
N ILE A 107 4.00 -0.57 -9.95
CA ILE A 107 3.85 -1.86 -9.27
C ILE A 107 5.12 -2.20 -8.48
N ASN A 108 6.30 -2.00 -9.06
CA ASN A 108 7.57 -2.22 -8.36
C ASN A 108 7.73 -1.31 -7.13
N LYS A 109 7.18 -0.08 -7.16
CA LYS A 109 7.17 0.81 -5.99
C LYS A 109 6.29 0.26 -4.88
N ILE A 110 5.10 -0.24 -5.20
CA ILE A 110 4.21 -0.90 -4.23
C ILE A 110 4.89 -2.13 -3.63
N ASP A 111 5.50 -2.96 -4.47
CA ASP A 111 6.21 -4.15 -4.05
C ASP A 111 7.37 -3.82 -3.09
N ARG A 112 8.19 -2.83 -3.43
CA ARG A 112 9.25 -2.33 -2.54
C ARG A 112 8.71 -1.88 -1.19
N ILE A 113 7.60 -1.14 -1.16
CA ILE A 113 6.98 -0.70 0.09
C ILE A 113 6.52 -1.91 0.91
N MET A 114 5.82 -2.86 0.30
CA MET A 114 5.32 -4.05 1.00
C MET A 114 6.45 -4.93 1.56
N ASN A 115 7.57 -5.02 0.84
CA ASN A 115 8.74 -5.77 1.26
C ASN A 115 9.45 -5.11 2.45
N VAL A 116 9.53 -3.77 2.48
CA VAL A 116 10.15 -3.04 3.59
C VAL A 116 9.22 -2.95 4.81
N MET A 117 7.90 -2.86 4.59
CA MET A 117 6.90 -2.77 5.66
C MET A 117 6.54 -4.15 6.21
N ASN A 118 7.55 -4.86 6.69
CA ASN A 118 7.43 -6.19 7.28
C ASN A 118 8.01 -6.22 8.71
N PHE A 119 7.80 -7.34 9.41
CA PHE A 119 8.30 -7.52 10.77
C PHE A 119 9.84 -7.58 10.82
N GLU A 120 10.49 -8.13 9.79
CA GLU A 120 11.95 -8.28 9.75
C GLU A 120 12.68 -6.93 9.72
N HIS A 121 12.17 -5.96 8.94
CA HIS A 121 12.71 -4.61 8.88
C HIS A 121 12.46 -3.86 10.20
N GLN A 122 11.30 -4.09 10.83
CA GLN A 122 11.03 -3.54 12.15
C GLN A 122 12.02 -4.08 13.20
N ASP A 123 12.31 -5.39 13.17
CA ASP A 123 13.29 -6.01 14.05
C ASP A 123 14.71 -5.48 13.79
N PHE A 124 15.07 -5.26 12.53
CA PHE A 124 16.31 -4.60 12.15
C PHE A 124 16.43 -3.20 12.80
N LEU A 125 15.42 -2.34 12.65
CA LEU A 125 15.42 -1.00 13.25
C LEU A 125 15.50 -1.04 14.77
N ASN A 126 14.73 -1.93 15.40
CA ASN A 126 14.77 -2.13 16.85
C ASN A 126 16.17 -2.53 17.34
N ASN A 127 16.84 -3.43 16.62
CA ASN A 127 18.18 -3.87 16.94
C ASN A 127 19.21 -2.74 16.80
N GLU A 128 19.12 -1.91 15.77
CA GLU A 128 20.03 -0.77 15.58
C GLU A 128 19.80 0.31 16.65
N ILE A 129 18.55 0.59 17.03
CA ILE A 129 18.23 1.47 18.17
C ILE A 129 18.78 0.90 19.48
N TRP A 130 18.63 -0.41 19.72
CA TRP A 130 19.15 -1.06 20.91
C TRP A 130 20.69 -1.04 20.96
N ARG A 131 21.35 -1.26 19.83
CA ARG A 131 22.82 -1.18 19.70
C ARG A 131 23.33 0.22 19.94
N TRP A 132 22.65 1.23 19.40
CA TRP A 132 22.97 2.62 19.65
C TRP A 132 22.83 2.99 21.13
N LYS A 133 21.75 2.53 21.78
CA LYS A 133 21.49 2.80 23.20
C LYS A 133 22.47 2.13 24.16
N ASN A 134 22.86 0.87 23.90
CA ASN A 134 23.68 0.07 24.81
C ASN A 134 25.16 0.02 24.41
N GLY A 135 25.50 0.48 23.21
CA GLY A 135 26.89 0.62 22.78
C GLY A 135 27.60 1.67 23.63
N SER A 136 28.83 1.39 24.04
CA SER A 136 29.73 2.43 24.53
C SER A 136 29.81 3.52 23.46
N SER A 137 29.40 4.74 23.81
CA SER A 137 29.29 5.93 22.95
C SER A 137 30.66 6.34 22.39
N ASN A 138 31.17 5.55 21.45
CA ASN A 138 32.33 5.87 20.63
C ASN A 138 31.81 6.58 19.38
N GLU A 139 32.49 7.64 18.92
CA GLU A 139 32.06 8.47 17.78
C GLU A 139 31.67 7.66 16.52
N GLY A 140 32.27 6.49 16.31
CA GLY A 140 31.95 5.60 15.19
C GLY A 140 30.56 4.94 15.26
N GLY A 141 30.04 4.69 16.46
CA GLY A 141 28.72 4.08 16.66
C GLY A 141 27.58 5.07 16.41
N ASP A 142 27.71 6.29 16.94
CA ASP A 142 26.75 7.37 16.73
C ASP A 142 26.71 7.80 15.26
N LYS A 143 27.87 7.89 14.59
CA LYS A 143 27.94 8.20 13.16
C LYS A 143 27.19 7.17 12.31
N ARG A 144 27.45 5.88 12.54
CA ARG A 144 26.78 4.79 11.81
C ARG A 144 25.26 4.80 12.02
N PHE A 145 24.81 5.04 13.25
CA PHE A 145 23.38 5.09 13.54
C PHE A 145 22.69 6.28 12.83
N ARG A 146 23.36 7.43 12.76
CA ARG A 146 22.87 8.59 11.99
C ARG A 146 22.76 8.29 10.50
N GLU A 147 23.74 7.63 9.91
CA GLU A 147 23.68 7.21 8.49
C GLU A 147 22.49 6.28 8.21
N ILE A 148 22.19 5.36 9.13
CA ILE A 148 21.01 4.48 9.03
C ILE A 148 19.73 5.31 9.10
N LEU A 149 19.60 6.22 10.08
CA LEU A 149 18.42 7.06 10.22
C LEU A 149 18.19 7.98 9.02
N GLU A 150 19.25 8.57 8.47
CA GLU A 150 19.19 9.39 7.26
C GLU A 150 18.66 8.57 6.08
N SER A 151 19.20 7.37 5.87
CA SER A 151 18.73 6.46 4.82
C SER A 151 17.26 6.06 4.98
N GLU A 152 16.82 5.73 6.19
CA GLU A 152 15.43 5.39 6.49
C GLU A 152 14.49 6.57 6.26
N ARG A 153 14.88 7.78 6.66
CA ARG A 153 14.09 9.00 6.42
C ARG A 153 13.93 9.28 4.94
N GLU A 154 15.01 9.20 4.17
CA GLU A 154 14.96 9.37 2.71
C GLU A 154 14.04 8.34 2.07
N MET A 155 14.13 7.08 2.50
CA MET A 155 13.31 5.99 2.02
C MET A 155 11.82 6.22 2.31
N VAL A 156 11.47 6.53 3.57
CA VAL A 156 10.08 6.81 3.98
C VAL A 156 9.53 8.06 3.27
N SER A 157 10.34 9.10 3.11
CA SER A 157 9.98 10.30 2.34
C SER A 157 9.66 9.96 0.89
N GLN A 158 10.46 9.07 0.27
CA GLN A 158 10.19 8.59 -1.08
C GLN A 158 8.91 7.73 -1.14
N PHE A 159 8.64 6.90 -0.14
CA PHE A 159 7.40 6.12 -0.07
C PHE A 159 6.15 6.99 0.02
N ILE A 160 6.20 8.12 0.75
CA ILE A 160 5.11 9.10 0.79
C ILE A 160 4.83 9.64 -0.62
N LYS A 161 5.88 10.03 -1.35
CA LYS A 161 5.74 10.54 -2.73
C LYS A 161 5.17 9.47 -3.66
N ASP A 162 5.65 8.23 -3.53
CA ASP A 162 5.24 7.12 -4.38
C ASP A 162 3.78 6.72 -4.14
N ILE A 163 3.35 6.54 -2.87
CA ILE A 163 1.94 6.25 -2.55
C ILE A 163 1.03 7.37 -3.06
N ARG A 164 1.40 8.63 -2.84
CA ARG A 164 0.59 9.76 -3.31
C ARG A 164 0.46 9.76 -4.83
N GLY A 165 1.58 9.60 -5.55
CA GLY A 165 1.59 9.57 -7.01
C GLY A 165 0.79 8.39 -7.59
N ILE A 166 0.83 7.23 -6.93
CA ILE A 166 0.03 6.06 -7.32
C ILE A 166 -1.46 6.31 -7.06
N ARG A 167 -1.81 6.85 -5.90
CA ARG A 167 -3.20 7.19 -5.55
C ARG A 167 -3.81 8.14 -6.58
N GLU A 168 -3.10 9.21 -6.91
CA GLU A 168 -3.55 10.19 -7.92
C GLU A 168 -3.75 9.57 -9.30
N LYS A 169 -2.92 8.61 -9.71
CA LYS A 169 -3.07 7.90 -11.00
C LYS A 169 -4.35 7.05 -11.02
N ILE A 170 -4.66 6.39 -9.92
CA ILE A 170 -5.87 5.57 -9.78
C ILE A 170 -7.12 6.47 -9.78
N GLU A 171 -7.07 7.62 -9.10
CA GLU A 171 -8.13 8.62 -9.06
C GLU A 171 -8.36 9.30 -10.41
N LYS A 172 -7.33 9.81 -11.09
CA LYS A 172 -7.48 10.54 -12.38
C LYS A 172 -8.09 9.68 -13.49
N ARG A 173 -7.85 8.36 -13.49
CA ARG A 173 -8.49 7.44 -14.45
C ARG A 173 -9.97 7.17 -14.14
N LYS A 174 -10.48 7.59 -12.99
CA LYS A 174 -11.91 7.53 -12.64
C LYS A 174 -12.71 8.63 -13.34
N ASP A 175 -12.15 9.84 -13.43
CA ASP A 175 -12.81 11.00 -14.06
C ASP A 175 -12.98 10.80 -15.58
N LEU A 176 -12.05 10.10 -16.22
CA LEU A 176 -12.17 9.70 -17.62
C LEU A 176 -13.25 8.63 -17.86
N PHE A 177 -13.75 7.94 -16.84
CA PHE A 177 -14.87 6.99 -17.00
C PHE A 177 -16.22 7.61 -16.65
N GLN A 178 -16.27 8.58 -15.73
CA GLN A 178 -17.48 9.33 -15.38
C GLN A 178 -17.86 10.41 -16.39
N ARG A 179 -16.95 10.83 -17.27
CA ARG A 179 -17.27 11.79 -18.35
C ARG A 179 -17.87 11.16 -19.60
N PHE A 180 -17.81 9.83 -19.72
CA PHE A 180 -18.26 9.10 -20.91
C PHE A 180 -19.47 8.17 -20.63
N PHE A 181 -19.98 8.19 -19.40
CA PHE A 181 -21.20 7.50 -18.96
C PHE A 181 -21.99 8.43 -18.05
#